data_AF-A0A378ID42-F1
#
_entry.id   AF-A0A378ID42-F1
#
_cell.length_a   1.000
_cell.length_b   1.000
_cell.length_c   1.000
_cell.angle_alpha   90.00
_cell.angle_beta   90.00
_cell.angle_gamma   90.00
#
_symmetry.space_group_name_H-M   'P 1'
#
loop_
_entity.id
_entity.type
_entity.pdbx_description
1 polymer ?
#
loop_
_entity_poly.entity_id
_entity_poly.type
_entity_poly.pdbx_seq_one_letter_code
_entity_poly.pdbx_strand_id
1 'polypeptide(L)'
;MKKSLTENLTTSKQGQQKTNSRKNKVEFLALREDISEALEKGWSITIIWETLRDEGSFTATYNTFRLYVLKYLNGQKPGYSQNKSVEVRAKKSVGSSSKTKDTSTPSFKYNPIPNIKDLL
;
A
#
# COMPACT_ATOMS: atom_id res chain seq x y z
N MET A 1 -15.63 -2.02 -44.90
CA MET A 1 -14.53 -2.88 -44.43
C MET A 1 -14.84 -3.33 -43.00
N LYS A 2 -14.66 -4.62 -42.67
CA LYS A 2 -14.88 -5.14 -41.31
C LYS A 2 -13.67 -4.78 -40.45
N LYS A 3 -13.87 -4.10 -39.32
CA LYS A 3 -12.79 -3.68 -38.40
C LYS A 3 -12.13 -4.92 -37.80
N SER A 4 -10.80 -4.92 -37.70
CA SER A 4 -10.07 -6.03 -37.09
C SER A 4 -10.41 -6.15 -35.60
N LEU A 5 -10.38 -7.37 -35.06
CA LEU A 5 -10.66 -7.65 -33.65
C LEU A 5 -9.79 -6.78 -32.71
N THR A 6 -8.55 -6.51 -33.10
CA THR A 6 -7.61 -5.65 -32.37
C THR A 6 -8.02 -4.18 -32.35
N GLU A 7 -8.64 -3.69 -33.42
CA GLU A 7 -9.11 -2.30 -33.52
C GLU A 7 -10.32 -2.05 -32.60
N ASN A 8 -11.21 -3.03 -32.48
CA ASN A 8 -12.37 -2.99 -31.58
C ASN A 8 -11.97 -3.08 -30.09
N LEU A 9 -10.92 -3.83 -29.77
CA LEU A 9 -10.39 -3.94 -28.40
C LEU A 9 -9.73 -2.64 -27.93
N THR A 10 -9.07 -1.92 -28.84
CA THR A 10 -8.37 -0.66 -28.51
C THR A 10 -9.36 0.48 -28.27
N THR A 11 -10.41 0.56 -29.09
CA THR A 11 -11.40 1.64 -29.02
C THR A 11 -12.36 1.53 -27.83
N SER A 12 -12.80 0.33 -27.46
CA SER A 12 -13.74 0.11 -26.35
C SER A 12 -13.12 0.31 -24.96
N LYS A 13 -11.88 -0.17 -24.75
CA LYS A 13 -11.24 -0.14 -23.43
C LYS A 13 -10.74 1.25 -23.03
N GLN A 14 -10.32 2.07 -23.98
CA GLN A 14 -9.72 3.38 -23.67
C GLN A 14 -10.73 4.40 -23.11
N GLY A 15 -11.98 4.39 -23.61
CA GLY A 15 -13.02 5.30 -23.12
C GLY A 15 -13.45 4.99 -21.68
N GLN A 16 -13.74 3.72 -21.39
CA GLN A 16 -14.25 3.27 -20.09
C GLN A 16 -13.21 3.32 -18.97
N GLN A 17 -11.94 2.99 -19.26
CA GLN A 17 -10.86 3.07 -18.26
C GLN A 17 -10.59 4.51 -17.83
N LYS A 18 -10.61 5.46 -18.79
CA LYS A 18 -10.29 6.87 -18.53
C LYS A 18 -11.42 7.61 -17.81
N THR A 19 -12.67 7.19 -17.96
CA THR A 19 -13.81 7.75 -17.20
C THR A 19 -13.80 7.29 -15.76
N ASN A 20 -13.59 6.01 -15.50
CA ASN A 20 -13.52 5.45 -14.14
C ASN A 20 -12.36 6.05 -13.34
N SER A 21 -11.19 6.25 -13.97
CA SER A 21 -10.05 6.90 -13.31
C SER A 21 -10.36 8.33 -12.85
N ARG A 22 -11.13 9.09 -13.64
CA ARG A 22 -11.53 10.46 -13.26
C ARG A 22 -12.54 10.45 -12.11
N LYS A 23 -13.53 9.55 -12.15
CA LYS A 23 -14.53 9.40 -11.08
C LYS A 23 -13.88 9.08 -9.74
N ASN A 24 -13.04 8.04 -9.72
CA ASN A 24 -12.34 7.61 -8.50
C ASN A 24 -11.47 8.72 -7.91
N LYS A 25 -10.84 9.54 -8.77
CA LYS A 25 -10.05 10.68 -8.33
C LYS A 25 -10.93 11.75 -7.66
N VAL A 26 -12.10 12.04 -8.22
CA VAL A 26 -13.03 13.02 -7.63
C VAL A 26 -13.56 12.52 -6.29
N GLU A 27 -13.98 11.26 -6.20
CA GLU A 27 -14.40 10.62 -4.95
C GLU A 27 -13.31 10.71 -3.88
N PHE A 28 -12.06 10.39 -4.23
CA PHE A 28 -10.95 10.48 -3.30
C PHE A 28 -10.69 11.91 -2.80
N LEU A 29 -10.75 12.90 -3.71
CA LEU A 29 -10.49 14.29 -3.34
C LEU A 29 -11.59 14.87 -2.46
N ALA A 30 -12.84 14.44 -2.64
CA ALA A 30 -13.96 14.83 -1.76
C ALA A 30 -13.76 14.33 -0.32
N LEU A 31 -13.20 13.13 -0.15
CA LEU A 31 -12.95 12.50 1.16
C LEU A 31 -11.55 12.80 1.72
N ARG A 32 -10.76 13.66 1.06
CA ARG A 32 -9.34 13.84 1.37
C ARG A 32 -9.10 14.33 2.81
N GLU A 33 -9.94 15.22 3.29
CA GLU A 33 -9.83 15.81 4.63
C GLU A 33 -10.11 14.75 5.70
N ASP A 34 -11.22 14.01 5.58
CA ASP A 34 -11.59 12.91 6.48
C ASP A 34 -10.52 11.81 6.51
N ILE A 35 -9.98 11.43 5.34
CA ILE A 35 -8.88 10.46 5.25
C ILE A 35 -7.63 10.98 5.95
N SER A 36 -7.30 12.26 5.80
CA SER A 36 -6.15 12.88 6.47
C SER A 36 -6.32 12.86 7.98
N GLU A 37 -7.50 13.26 8.48
CA GLU A 37 -7.82 13.25 9.91
C GLU A 37 -7.75 11.84 10.50
N ALA A 38 -8.28 10.84 9.80
CA ALA A 38 -8.21 9.44 10.22
C ALA A 38 -6.74 8.95 10.31
N LEU A 39 -5.91 9.34 9.35
CA LEU A 39 -4.48 8.99 9.36
C LEU A 39 -3.72 9.68 10.49
N GLU A 40 -4.03 10.94 10.80
CA GLU A 40 -3.45 11.66 11.94
C GLU A 40 -3.82 11.03 13.28
N LYS A 41 -5.06 10.51 13.40
CA LYS A 41 -5.52 9.72 14.55
C LYS A 41 -4.88 8.33 14.63
N GLY A 42 -4.04 7.95 13.67
CA GLY A 42 -3.30 6.69 13.66
C GLY A 42 -4.09 5.48 13.16
N TRP A 43 -5.21 5.69 12.47
CA TRP A 43 -5.93 4.59 11.82
C TRP A 43 -5.11 4.01 10.67
N SER A 44 -5.25 2.70 10.43
CA SER A 44 -4.55 2.05 9.33
C SER A 44 -5.22 2.36 7.99
N ILE A 45 -4.41 2.51 6.94
CA ILE A 45 -4.89 2.78 5.56
C ILE A 45 -5.89 1.72 5.10
N THR A 46 -5.69 0.46 5.49
CA THR A 46 -6.58 -0.65 5.15
C THR A 46 -7.95 -0.50 5.80
N ILE A 47 -8.00 -0.19 7.09
CA ILE A 47 -9.27 -0.03 7.82
C ILE A 47 -10.05 1.16 7.27
N ILE A 48 -9.37 2.29 7.00
CA ILE A 48 -10.01 3.47 6.41
C ILE A 48 -10.65 3.12 5.06
N TRP A 49 -9.92 2.39 4.20
CA TRP A 49 -10.46 1.98 2.90
C TRP A 49 -11.64 1.00 3.02
N GLU A 50 -11.56 0.03 3.93
CA GLU A 50 -12.66 -0.93 4.17
C GLU A 50 -13.92 -0.19 4.62
N THR A 51 -13.81 0.69 5.62
CA THR A 51 -14.93 1.49 6.11
C THR A 51 -15.55 2.35 5.01
N LEU A 52 -14.75 3.10 4.25
CA LEU A 52 -15.26 3.94 3.16
C LEU A 52 -15.93 3.13 2.04
N ARG A 53 -15.50 1.88 1.85
CA ARG A 53 -16.08 0.99 0.85
C ARG A 53 -17.37 0.35 1.34
N ASP A 54 -17.43 -0.04 2.60
CA ASP A 54 -18.62 -0.62 3.24
C ASP A 54 -19.74 0.41 3.34
N GLU A 55 -19.40 1.68 3.57
CA GLU A 55 -20.34 2.81 3.54
C GLU A 55 -20.79 3.19 2.10
N GLY A 56 -20.10 2.68 1.07
CA GLY A 56 -20.35 3.04 -0.33
C GLY A 56 -19.83 4.42 -0.74
N SER A 57 -19.10 5.10 0.15
CA SER A 57 -18.49 6.42 -0.08
C SER A 57 -17.32 6.37 -1.07
N PHE A 58 -16.69 5.20 -1.25
CA PHE A 58 -15.56 5.04 -2.16
C PHE A 58 -15.62 3.74 -2.98
N THR A 59 -15.64 3.86 -4.31
CA THR A 59 -15.90 2.71 -5.21
C THR A 59 -14.62 1.97 -5.63
N ALA A 60 -13.46 2.63 -5.57
CA ALA A 60 -12.25 2.10 -6.17
C ALA A 60 -11.57 0.99 -5.34
N THR A 61 -10.68 0.23 -6.00
CA THR A 61 -9.91 -0.83 -5.34
C THR A 61 -8.94 -0.27 -4.30
N TYR A 62 -8.55 -1.09 -3.32
CA TYR A 62 -7.58 -0.74 -2.29
C TYR A 62 -6.26 -0.21 -2.87
N ASN A 63 -5.77 -0.82 -3.95
CA ASN A 63 -4.51 -0.36 -4.57
C ASN A 63 -4.64 1.05 -5.14
N THR A 64 -5.79 1.37 -5.76
CA THR A 64 -6.08 2.73 -6.24
C THR A 64 -6.13 3.72 -5.08
N PHE A 65 -6.83 3.37 -4.00
CA PHE A 65 -6.88 4.18 -2.79
C PHE A 65 -5.49 4.46 -2.22
N ARG A 66 -4.68 3.42 -2.04
CA ARG A 66 -3.31 3.52 -1.52
C ARG A 66 -2.43 4.41 -2.40
N LEU A 67 -2.52 4.28 -3.72
CA LEU A 67 -1.78 5.14 -4.66
C LEU A 67 -2.23 6.61 -4.54
N TYR A 68 -3.50 6.87 -4.29
CA TYR A 68 -4.01 8.23 -4.08
C TYR A 68 -3.58 8.82 -2.74
N VAL A 69 -3.59 8.03 -1.66
CA VAL A 69 -2.99 8.43 -0.37
C VAL A 69 -1.54 8.86 -0.58
N LEU A 70 -0.72 8.00 -1.22
CA LEU A 70 0.67 8.33 -1.53
C LEU A 70 0.80 9.58 -2.40
N LYS A 71 -0.06 9.76 -3.42
CA LYS A 71 0.06 10.86 -4.38
C LYS A 71 -0.41 12.21 -3.83
N TYR A 72 -1.49 12.23 -3.07
CA TYR A 72 -2.20 13.45 -2.67
C TYR A 72 -1.97 13.83 -1.21
N LEU A 73 -1.46 12.92 -0.38
CA LEU A 73 -1.16 13.16 1.03
C LEU A 73 0.35 13.12 1.33
N ASN A 74 1.19 12.38 0.59
CA ASN A 74 2.66 12.40 0.82
C ASN A 74 3.38 13.64 0.27
N GLY A 75 2.68 14.58 -0.37
CA GLY A 75 3.27 15.80 -0.93
C GLY A 75 3.84 16.78 0.10
N GLN A 76 3.88 16.45 1.39
CA GLN A 76 4.38 17.34 2.44
C GLN A 76 5.62 16.83 3.21
N LYS A 77 6.07 15.59 3.06
CA LYS A 77 7.34 15.14 3.69
C LYS A 77 8.11 14.17 2.79
N PRO A 78 9.28 14.57 2.23
CA PRO A 78 10.17 13.64 1.55
C PRO A 78 10.81 12.74 2.62
N GLY A 79 10.19 11.60 2.92
CA GLY A 79 10.73 10.70 3.94
C GLY A 79 9.91 9.48 4.32
N TYR A 80 8.80 9.16 3.65
CA TYR A 80 8.09 7.91 3.94
C TYR A 80 8.79 6.74 3.25
N SER A 81 9.87 6.27 3.89
CA SER A 81 10.54 5.01 3.60
C SER A 81 9.53 3.87 3.74
N GLN A 82 9.33 3.14 2.64
CA GLN A 82 8.32 2.11 2.47
C GLN A 82 8.78 0.79 3.12
N ASN A 83 9.22 0.84 4.38
CA ASN A 83 9.81 -0.29 5.08
C ASN A 83 9.20 -0.46 6.48
N LYS A 84 7.87 -0.56 6.58
CA LYS A 84 7.24 -1.21 7.74
C LYS A 84 6.25 -2.24 7.24
N SER A 85 6.76 -3.45 7.05
CA SER A 85 5.95 -4.66 7.06
C SER A 85 5.16 -4.67 8.37
N VAL A 86 3.85 -4.48 8.29
CA VAL A 86 2.96 -4.64 9.45
C VAL A 86 2.57 -6.10 9.47
N GLU A 87 3.45 -6.91 10.06
CA GLU A 87 3.04 -8.10 10.78
C GLU A 87 2.33 -7.63 12.06
N VAL A 88 1.01 -7.48 12.02
CA VAL A 88 0.21 -7.41 13.26
C VAL A 88 -1.04 -8.24 13.07
N ARG A 89 -0.87 -9.55 13.27
CA ARG A 89 -1.92 -10.42 13.79
C ARG A 89 -1.35 -11.22 14.96
N ALA A 90 -1.54 -10.73 16.17
CA ALA A 90 -1.94 -11.55 17.32
C ALA A 90 -2.00 -10.68 18.58
N LYS A 91 -3.13 -10.77 19.28
CA LYS A 91 -3.34 -10.20 20.61
C LYS A 91 -2.73 -11.16 21.65
N LYS A 92 -1.93 -10.68 22.63
CA LYS A 92 -2.14 -10.93 24.08
C LYS A 92 -1.12 -10.24 25.02
N SER A 93 -1.68 -9.71 26.12
CA SER A 93 -1.18 -9.59 27.50
C SER A 93 0.09 -8.78 27.87
N VAL A 94 -0.17 -7.68 28.60
CA VAL A 94 0.38 -7.28 29.92
C VAL A 94 1.82 -7.69 30.27
N GLY A 95 2.64 -6.68 30.58
CA GLY A 95 3.86 -6.83 31.39
C GLY A 95 4.87 -5.71 31.19
N SER A 96 5.01 -4.83 32.18
CA SER A 96 6.13 -3.88 32.33
C SER A 96 7.49 -4.60 32.34
N SER A 97 8.49 -4.10 31.60
CA SER A 97 9.86 -3.89 32.11
C SER A 97 10.78 -3.35 31.02
N SER A 98 11.49 -2.28 31.35
CA SER A 98 12.69 -1.79 30.69
C SER A 98 13.88 -2.75 30.87
N LYS A 99 14.60 -3.11 29.79
CA LYS A 99 16.08 -3.12 29.69
C LYS A 99 16.59 -3.67 28.34
N THR A 100 17.62 -3.00 27.85
CA THR A 100 18.51 -3.34 26.74
C THR A 100 19.16 -4.73 26.88
N LYS A 101 19.22 -5.50 25.77
CA LYS A 101 20.37 -6.35 25.38
C LYS A 101 20.36 -6.57 23.87
N ASP A 102 21.47 -6.22 23.23
CA ASP A 102 21.80 -6.49 21.85
C ASP A 102 21.67 -7.97 21.51
N THR A 103 20.85 -8.30 20.52
CA THR A 103 21.02 -9.51 19.72
C THR A 103 21.22 -9.06 18.29
N SER A 104 22.48 -8.76 17.97
CA SER A 104 22.96 -8.60 16.60
C SER A 104 22.58 -9.85 15.82
N THR A 105 21.55 -9.75 14.98
CA THR A 105 21.18 -10.79 14.02
C THR A 105 22.40 -11.05 13.13
N PRO A 106 22.93 -12.28 13.06
CA PRO A 106 24.05 -12.56 12.18
C PRO A 106 23.60 -12.34 10.73
N SER A 107 24.13 -11.30 10.10
CA SER A 107 23.88 -11.06 8.68
C SER A 107 24.46 -12.22 7.88
N PHE A 108 23.65 -12.85 7.04
CA PHE A 108 24.14 -13.82 6.07
C PHE A 108 25.10 -13.12 5.10
N LYS A 109 26.40 -13.44 5.19
CA LYS A 109 27.41 -13.02 4.21
C LYS A 109 27.61 -14.15 3.21
N TYR A 110 27.17 -13.93 1.98
CA TYR A 110 27.47 -14.83 0.87
C TYR A 110 28.92 -14.66 0.44
N ASN A 111 29.70 -15.74 0.49
CA ASN A 111 31.05 -15.81 -0.06
C ASN A 111 31.02 -16.73 -1.31
N PRO A 112 31.20 -16.20 -2.53
CA PRO A 112 31.11 -16.99 -3.76
C PRO A 112 32.30 -17.94 -3.97
N ILE A 113 33.33 -17.87 -3.13
CA ILE A 113 34.47 -18.79 -3.17
C ILE A 113 34.20 -19.94 -2.20
N PRO A 114 33.94 -21.16 -2.70
CA PRO A 114 33.63 -22.31 -1.84
C PRO A 114 34.85 -22.70 -1.00
N ASN A 115 34.62 -22.94 0.29
CA ASN A 115 35.64 -23.47 1.19
C ASN A 115 35.70 -25.00 1.05
N ILE A 116 36.76 -25.53 0.44
CA ILE A 116 36.93 -26.97 0.16
C ILE A 116 36.97 -27.79 1.46
N LYS A 117 37.29 -27.18 2.60
CA LYS A 117 37.31 -27.84 3.92
C LYS A 117 35.93 -28.14 4.49
N ASP A 118 34.89 -27.42 4.07
CA ASP A 118 33.51 -27.65 4.50
C ASP A 118 32.79 -28.70 3.62
N LEU A 119 33.50 -29.29 2.64
CA LEU A 119 32.99 -30.30 1.71
C LEU A 119 33.44 -31.74 2.02
N LEU A 120 34.14 -31.96 3.15
CA LEU A 120 34.65 -33.26 3.61
C LEU A 120 33.90 -33.71 4.88
#